data_AF-A0A2U2HDI9-F1
#
_entry.id   AF-A0A2U2HDI9-F1
#
_cell.length_a   1.000
_cell.length_b   1.000
_cell.length_c   1.000
_cell.angle_alpha   90.00
_cell.angle_beta   90.00
_cell.angle_gamma   90.00
#
_symmetry.space_group_name_H-M   'P 1'
#
loop_
_entity.id
_entity.type
_entity.pdbx_description
1 polymer ?
#
loop_
_entity_poly.entity_id
_entity_poly.type
_entity_poly.pdbx_seq_one_letter_code
_entity_poly.pdbx_strand_id
1 'polypeptide(L)'
;VANGTLGAVSSADGGVTWSATFTPTVGIADTSNLITLAKAGVSDGAGNAGSGNASSNNYAIDTARPSAAIAVADNALSAGETSLVTFTFSEAVTGFTNADLTIANGTLSAVSSLDGGVTWSATFT
;
A
#
# COMPACT_ATOMS: atom_id res chain seq x y z
N VAL A 1 -14.90 10.29 -6.40
CA VAL A 1 -13.64 9.87 -7.07
C VAL A 1 -13.36 8.44 -6.66
N ALA A 2 -12.77 7.62 -7.54
CA ALA A 2 -12.44 6.25 -7.16
C ALA A 2 -11.43 6.24 -6.01
N ASN A 3 -11.50 5.21 -5.16
CA ASN A 3 -10.47 4.88 -4.17
C ASN A 3 -10.14 5.99 -3.15
N GLY A 4 -11.06 6.93 -2.92
CA GLY A 4 -10.89 7.98 -1.92
C GLY A 4 -11.94 9.09 -2.00
N THR A 5 -11.69 10.17 -1.27
CA THR A 5 -12.53 11.36 -1.22
C THR A 5 -11.76 12.59 -1.66
N LEU A 6 -12.41 13.47 -2.42
CA LEU A 6 -11.88 14.79 -2.74
C LEU A 6 -12.53 15.82 -1.82
N GLY A 7 -11.71 16.63 -1.16
CA GLY A 7 -12.19 17.75 -0.33
C GLY A 7 -12.84 18.85 -1.16
N ALA A 8 -13.32 19.89 -0.46
CA ALA A 8 -13.82 21.09 -1.11
C ALA A 8 -12.72 21.73 -1.96
N VAL A 9 -13.09 22.20 -3.16
CA VAL A 9 -12.20 22.98 -4.02
C VAL A 9 -12.17 24.43 -3.55
N SER A 10 -10.99 25.05 -3.62
CA SER A 10 -10.81 26.48 -3.34
C SER A 10 -9.91 27.12 -4.39
N SER A 11 -10.13 28.41 -4.65
CA SER A 11 -9.31 29.24 -5.55
C SER A 11 -8.85 30.50 -4.82
N ALA A 12 -7.61 30.90 -5.07
CA ALA A 12 -7.02 32.11 -4.52
C ALA A 12 -6.82 33.23 -5.58
N ASP A 13 -7.13 32.93 -6.84
CA ASP A 13 -6.86 33.79 -8.00
C ASP A 13 -8.13 34.18 -8.76
N GLY A 14 -9.27 34.23 -8.06
CA GLY A 14 -10.53 34.67 -8.64
C GLY A 14 -11.21 33.62 -9.53
N GLY A 15 -10.93 32.33 -9.31
CA GLY A 15 -11.60 31.22 -9.97
C GLY A 15 -10.86 30.66 -11.18
N VAL A 16 -9.60 31.03 -11.39
CA VAL A 16 -8.78 30.52 -12.50
C VAL A 16 -8.15 29.18 -12.13
N THR A 17 -7.50 29.10 -10.95
CA THR A 17 -6.89 27.89 -10.43
C THR A 17 -7.64 27.41 -9.20
N TRP A 18 -8.06 26.15 -9.22
CA TRP A 18 -8.72 25.49 -8.11
C TRP A 18 -7.87 24.33 -7.59
N SER A 19 -7.76 24.23 -6.27
CA SER A 19 -7.06 23.13 -5.59
C SER A 19 -7.98 22.45 -4.59
N ALA A 20 -7.78 21.14 -4.41
CA ALA A 20 -8.42 20.34 -3.38
C ALA A 20 -7.46 19.24 -2.93
N THR A 21 -7.63 18.79 -1.69
CA THR A 21 -6.90 17.64 -1.16
C THR A 21 -7.68 16.36 -1.48
N PHE A 22 -7.01 15.41 -2.13
CA PHE A 22 -7.51 14.04 -2.26
C PHE A 22 -6.98 13.20 -1.09
N THR A 23 -7.87 12.47 -0.45
CA THR A 23 -7.55 11.54 0.64
C THR A 23 -7.91 10.13 0.19
N PRO A 24 -6.92 9.25 -0.05
CA PRO A 24 -7.17 7.86 -0.42
C PRO A 24 -7.91 7.10 0.69
N THR A 25 -8.74 6.14 0.29
CA THR A 25 -9.33 5.16 1.20
C THR A 25 -8.25 4.20 1.70
N VAL A 26 -8.24 3.90 3.01
CA VAL A 26 -7.31 2.94 3.62
C VAL A 26 -7.52 1.53 3.07
N GLY A 27 -6.43 0.76 2.93
CA GLY A 27 -6.50 -0.63 2.52
C GLY A 27 -6.59 -0.84 1.01
N ILE A 28 -6.33 0.21 0.23
CA ILE A 28 -6.35 0.15 -1.24
C ILE A 28 -4.93 0.09 -1.78
N ALA A 29 -4.70 -0.84 -2.69
CA ALA A 29 -3.57 -0.86 -3.62
C ALA A 29 -4.12 -0.86 -5.05
N ASP A 30 -3.95 0.24 -5.78
CA ASP A 30 -4.44 0.40 -7.15
C ASP A 30 -3.48 1.31 -7.94
N THR A 31 -2.99 0.83 -9.07
CA THR A 31 -2.03 1.54 -9.93
C THR A 31 -2.69 2.42 -10.99
N SER A 32 -4.02 2.38 -11.10
CA SER A 32 -4.79 2.95 -12.20
C SER A 32 -5.90 3.89 -11.73
N ASN A 33 -5.54 5.11 -11.30
CA ASN A 33 -6.49 6.10 -10.79
C ASN A 33 -6.49 7.39 -11.61
N LEU A 34 -7.67 8.00 -11.75
CA LEU A 34 -7.88 9.28 -12.44
C LEU A 34 -8.84 10.19 -11.64
N ILE A 35 -8.65 11.49 -11.77
CA ILE A 35 -9.64 12.51 -11.40
C ILE A 35 -10.21 13.07 -12.70
N THR A 36 -11.54 13.06 -12.83
CA THR A 36 -12.23 13.56 -14.03
C THR A 36 -13.10 14.75 -13.67
N LEU A 37 -12.93 15.85 -14.39
CA LEU A 37 -13.78 17.03 -14.34
C LEU A 37 -14.82 16.96 -15.47
N ALA A 38 -16.10 16.97 -15.11
CA ALA A 38 -17.18 17.23 -16.06
C ALA A 38 -17.30 18.75 -16.26
N LYS A 39 -16.93 19.24 -17.44
CA LYS A 39 -16.87 20.69 -17.73
C LYS A 39 -18.26 21.32 -17.80
N ALA A 40 -19.30 20.53 -18.05
CA ALA A 40 -20.69 20.99 -18.03
C ALA A 40 -21.13 21.57 -16.66
N GLY A 41 -20.45 21.21 -15.57
CA GLY A 41 -20.69 21.79 -14.24
C GLY A 41 -19.98 23.11 -13.98
N VAL A 42 -19.18 23.61 -14.93
CA VAL A 42 -18.39 24.85 -14.80
C VAL A 42 -18.90 25.85 -15.83
N SER A 43 -19.17 27.10 -15.41
CA SER A 43 -19.64 28.17 -16.28
C SER A 43 -18.74 29.40 -16.17
N ASP A 44 -18.64 30.17 -17.26
CA ASP A 44 -17.99 31.48 -17.25
C ASP A 44 -18.86 32.55 -16.57
N GLY A 45 -18.33 33.78 -16.46
CA GLY A 45 -19.05 34.90 -15.84
C GLY A 45 -20.30 35.37 -16.60
N ALA A 46 -20.48 34.94 -17.85
CA ALA A 46 -21.68 35.19 -18.65
C ALA A 46 -22.70 34.03 -18.56
N GLY A 47 -22.37 32.95 -17.84
CA GLY A 47 -23.22 31.79 -17.65
C GLY A 47 -23.08 30.72 -18.75
N ASN A 48 -22.07 30.78 -19.61
CA ASN A 48 -21.83 29.75 -20.61
C ASN A 48 -21.18 28.53 -19.95
N ALA A 49 -21.88 27.40 -19.93
CA ALA A 49 -21.34 26.14 -19.41
C ALA A 49 -20.28 25.53 -20.36
N GLY A 50 -19.25 24.91 -19.78
CA GLY A 50 -18.27 24.13 -20.53
C GLY A 50 -18.86 22.86 -21.16
N SER A 51 -18.10 22.21 -22.04
CA SER A 51 -18.50 20.95 -22.69
C SER A 51 -17.44 19.87 -22.59
N GLY A 52 -17.88 18.62 -22.43
CA GLY A 52 -17.04 17.43 -22.35
C GLY A 52 -16.35 17.24 -20.98
N ASN A 53 -15.29 16.44 -21.00
CA ASN A 53 -14.55 16.04 -19.81
C ASN A 53 -13.07 16.43 -19.93
N ALA A 54 -12.41 16.61 -18.79
CA ALA A 54 -10.96 16.57 -18.68
C ALA A 54 -10.58 15.53 -17.63
N SER A 55 -9.48 14.81 -17.84
CA SER A 55 -8.94 13.85 -16.89
C SER A 55 -7.53 14.26 -16.48
N SER A 56 -7.16 13.95 -15.24
CA SER A 56 -5.79 14.05 -14.76
C SER A 56 -4.86 13.07 -15.49
N ASN A 57 -3.57 13.17 -15.22
CA ASN A 57 -2.66 12.03 -15.40
C ASN A 57 -3.05 10.88 -14.45
N ASN A 58 -2.53 9.68 -14.75
CA ASN A 58 -2.64 8.52 -13.86
C ASN A 58 -1.87 8.75 -12.56
N TYR A 59 -2.37 8.17 -11.47
CA TYR A 59 -1.67 8.06 -10.18
C TYR A 59 -1.93 6.70 -9.52
N ALA A 60 -0.98 6.27 -8.68
CA ALA A 60 -1.11 5.05 -7.88
C ALA A 60 -1.54 5.40 -6.44
N ILE A 61 -2.28 4.50 -5.83
CA ILE A 61 -2.63 4.51 -4.41
C ILE A 61 -2.06 3.23 -3.82
N ASP A 62 -1.31 3.39 -2.73
CA ASP A 62 -0.94 2.29 -1.87
C ASP A 62 -1.10 2.70 -0.40
N THR A 63 -2.16 2.18 0.20
CA THR A 63 -2.50 2.33 1.62
C THR A 63 -2.83 0.98 2.25
N ALA A 64 -2.60 -0.11 1.51
CA ALA A 64 -2.65 -1.45 2.06
C ALA A 64 -1.51 -1.58 3.06
N ARG A 65 -1.74 -2.34 4.13
CA ARG A 65 -0.70 -2.64 5.11
C ARG A 65 -0.18 -4.05 4.81
N PRO A 66 1.14 -4.29 4.93
CA PRO A 66 1.66 -5.65 4.88
C PRO A 66 1.04 -6.49 6.00
N SER A 67 0.65 -7.71 5.67
CA SER A 67 0.31 -8.77 6.63
C SER A 67 1.33 -9.89 6.51
N ALA A 68 1.47 -10.72 7.53
CA ALA A 68 2.41 -11.83 7.55
C ALA A 68 1.74 -13.14 7.98
N ALA A 69 2.15 -14.24 7.35
CA ALA A 69 1.90 -15.61 7.79
C ALA A 69 3.22 -16.29 8.13
N ILE A 70 3.21 -17.22 9.08
CA ILE A 70 4.39 -17.96 9.51
C ILE A 70 4.08 -19.45 9.43
N ALA A 71 4.97 -20.20 8.80
CA ALA A 71 4.93 -21.65 8.75
C ALA A 71 6.22 -22.21 9.35
N VAL A 72 6.08 -23.24 10.18
CA VAL A 72 7.18 -24.04 10.69
C VAL A 72 7.05 -25.42 10.06
N ALA A 73 8.08 -25.87 9.35
CA ALA A 73 8.01 -27.10 8.55
C ALA A 73 7.79 -28.36 9.41
N ASP A 74 8.52 -28.45 10.53
CA ASP A 74 8.33 -29.45 11.56
C ASP A 74 8.00 -28.77 12.89
N ASN A 75 6.83 -29.08 13.45
CA ASN A 75 6.34 -28.48 14.69
C ASN A 75 6.51 -29.39 15.91
N ALA A 76 7.14 -30.56 15.76
CA ALA A 76 7.33 -31.55 16.82
C ALA A 76 8.82 -31.90 16.98
N LEU A 77 9.64 -30.88 17.32
CA LEU A 77 11.08 -31.04 17.45
C LEU A 77 11.48 -31.77 18.74
N SER A 78 12.37 -32.76 18.57
CA SER A 78 13.15 -33.40 19.62
C SER A 78 14.50 -32.69 19.81
N ALA A 79 15.17 -32.99 20.92
CA ALA A 79 16.47 -32.41 21.21
C ALA A 79 17.50 -32.69 20.10
N GLY A 80 18.08 -31.63 19.54
CA GLY A 80 19.08 -31.70 18.46
C GLY A 80 18.50 -31.67 17.05
N GLU A 81 17.17 -31.59 16.90
CA GLU A 81 16.52 -31.38 15.60
C GLU A 81 16.43 -29.88 15.26
N THR A 82 16.17 -29.62 13.98
CA THR A 82 16.00 -28.25 13.46
C THR A 82 14.80 -28.20 12.53
N SER A 83 14.14 -27.06 12.42
CA SER A 83 13.03 -26.86 11.48
C SER A 83 13.21 -25.58 10.68
N LEU A 84 12.85 -25.62 9.40
CA LEU A 84 12.70 -24.42 8.60
C LEU A 84 11.50 -23.61 9.08
N VAL A 85 11.70 -22.31 9.27
CA VAL A 85 10.65 -21.32 9.51
C VAL A 85 10.56 -20.41 8.30
N THR A 86 9.36 -20.29 7.75
CA THR A 86 9.07 -19.43 6.59
C THR A 86 8.07 -18.37 7.00
N PHE A 87 8.42 -17.12 6.76
CA PHE A 87 7.57 -15.94 6.90
C PHE A 87 7.14 -15.51 5.49
N THR A 88 5.85 -15.29 5.29
CA THR A 88 5.30 -14.84 4.01
C THR A 88 4.51 -13.56 4.23
N PHE A 89 4.94 -12.49 3.60
CA PHE A 89 4.25 -11.21 3.62
C PHE A 89 3.27 -11.08 2.45
N SER A 90 2.20 -10.31 2.61
CA SER A 90 1.23 -10.04 1.53
C SER A 90 1.78 -9.16 0.40
N GLU A 91 2.92 -8.52 0.65
CA GLU A 91 3.69 -7.69 -0.29
C GLU A 91 5.15 -7.68 0.15
N ALA A 92 6.05 -7.19 -0.70
CA ALA A 92 7.47 -7.13 -0.36
C ALA A 92 7.71 -6.15 0.80
N VAL A 93 8.36 -6.62 1.87
CA VAL A 93 8.79 -5.78 3.00
C VAL A 93 10.31 -5.61 3.02
N THR A 94 10.76 -4.49 3.57
CA THR A 94 12.19 -4.21 3.78
C THR A 94 12.49 -4.05 5.26
N GLY A 95 13.73 -4.27 5.66
CA GLY A 95 14.18 -4.10 7.05
C GLY A 95 13.74 -5.19 8.03
N PHE A 96 13.11 -6.28 7.55
CA PHE A 96 12.78 -7.42 8.39
C PHE A 96 14.05 -8.16 8.83
N THR A 97 14.26 -8.23 10.14
CA THR A 97 15.44 -8.85 10.76
C THR A 97 15.05 -9.66 11.99
N ASN A 98 15.99 -10.42 12.56
CA ASN A 98 15.75 -11.13 13.81
C ASN A 98 15.47 -10.21 15.01
N ALA A 99 15.77 -8.90 14.94
CA ALA A 99 15.42 -7.94 15.99
C ALA A 99 13.90 -7.69 16.07
N ASP A 100 13.17 -7.97 14.99
CA ASP A 100 11.71 -7.86 14.93
C ASP A 100 11.01 -9.11 15.48
N LEU A 101 11.79 -10.13 15.90
CA LEU A 101 11.30 -11.42 16.35
C LEU A 101 11.67 -11.67 17.81
N THR A 102 10.72 -12.25 18.55
CA THR A 102 11.00 -12.82 19.87
C THR A 102 10.99 -14.33 19.75
N ILE A 103 12.13 -14.96 20.02
CA ILE A 103 12.30 -16.41 19.90
C ILE A 103 12.29 -17.01 21.31
N ALA A 104 11.36 -17.91 21.56
CA ALA A 104 11.28 -18.65 22.81
C ALA A 104 11.83 -20.06 22.64
N ASN A 105 12.50 -20.58 23.68
CA ASN A 105 12.91 -21.98 23.80
C ASN A 105 13.77 -22.52 22.64
N GLY A 106 14.61 -21.67 22.06
CA GLY A 106 15.52 -22.04 20.98
C GLY A 106 16.20 -20.82 20.38
N THR A 107 16.78 -21.01 19.22
CA THR A 107 17.44 -19.98 18.41
C THR A 107 16.90 -20.01 17.00
N LEU A 108 16.94 -18.87 16.32
CA LEU A 108 16.59 -18.77 14.91
C LEU A 108 17.81 -18.21 14.17
N SER A 109 18.19 -18.83 13.05
CA SER A 109 19.23 -18.28 12.19
C SER A 109 18.85 -16.89 11.65
N ALA A 110 19.79 -16.21 11.00
CA ALA A 110 19.48 -14.98 10.28
C ALA A 110 18.34 -15.22 9.28
N VAL A 111 17.32 -14.36 9.32
CA VAL A 111 16.28 -14.35 8.29
C VAL A 111 16.87 -13.86 6.97
N SER A 112 16.49 -14.51 5.87
CA SER A 112 16.93 -14.12 4.53
C SER A 112 15.80 -14.27 3.51
N SER A 113 15.78 -13.40 2.51
CA SER A 113 14.83 -13.42 1.40
C SER A 113 15.56 -13.52 0.08
N LEU A 114 14.98 -14.27 -0.87
CA LEU A 114 15.49 -14.44 -2.23
C LEU A 114 14.56 -13.85 -3.29
N ASP A 115 13.38 -13.35 -2.90
CA ASP A 115 12.34 -12.85 -3.78
C ASP A 115 12.05 -11.36 -3.59
N GLY A 116 13.00 -10.63 -3.00
CA GLY A 116 12.89 -9.18 -2.82
C GLY A 116 12.05 -8.79 -1.60
N GLY A 117 11.80 -9.71 -0.66
CA GLY A 117 11.21 -9.41 0.64
C GLY A 117 9.78 -9.90 0.83
N VAL A 118 9.26 -10.74 -0.08
CA VAL A 118 7.92 -11.34 0.06
C VAL A 118 8.00 -12.57 0.97
N THR A 119 8.99 -13.44 0.74
CA THR A 119 9.26 -14.60 1.59
C THR A 119 10.61 -14.48 2.28
N TRP A 120 10.61 -14.79 3.57
CA TRP A 120 11.81 -14.84 4.40
C TRP A 120 11.91 -16.20 5.07
N SER A 121 13.11 -16.78 5.07
CA SER A 121 13.36 -18.09 5.67
C SER A 121 14.50 -18.05 6.68
N ALA A 122 14.39 -18.88 7.72
CA ALA A 122 15.42 -19.13 8.72
C ALA A 122 15.28 -20.54 9.31
N THR A 123 16.35 -21.06 9.91
CA THR A 123 16.35 -22.35 10.60
C THR A 123 16.21 -22.15 12.10
N PHE A 124 15.23 -22.82 12.70
CA PHE A 124 15.03 -22.91 14.14
C PHE A 124 15.74 -24.13 14.72
N THR A 125 16.41 -23.93 15.86
CA THR A 125 17.17 -24.94 16.60
C THR A 125 16.93 -24.79 18.10
#